data_AF-A0A7Y5LE28-F1
#
_entry.id   AF-A0A7Y5LE28-F1
#
_cell.length_a   1.000
_cell.length_b   1.000
_cell.length_c   1.000
_cell.angle_alpha   90.00
_cell.angle_beta   90.00
_cell.angle_gamma   90.00
#
_symmetry.space_group_name_H-M   'P 1'
#
loop_
_entity.id
_entity.type
_entity.pdbx_description
1 polymer ?
#
loop_
_entity_poly.entity_id
_entity_poly.type
_entity_poly.pdbx_seq_one_letter_code
_entity_poly.pdbx_strand_id
1 'polypeptide(L)'
;SNKTQLTFNNASINGRPRFSPDGDKISFYSTLWKNGVDSLHIFTMDVNGGSLDTVTSAGNNYDPAWSPDGTKLIYAKKTSPSKSYIYIINIDGSGETRLIGDKRAYYPIWRMKP
;
A
#
# COMPACT_ATOMS: atom_id res chain seq x y z
N SER A 1 -15.77 -21.94 -11.59
CA SER A 1 -15.15 -20.80 -10.87
C SER A 1 -13.70 -20.67 -11.31
N ASN A 2 -13.36 -19.65 -12.08
CA ASN A 2 -11.97 -19.40 -12.48
C ASN A 2 -11.34 -18.45 -11.45
N LYS A 3 -10.45 -18.98 -10.62
CA LYS A 3 -9.60 -18.17 -9.74
C LYS A 3 -8.35 -17.82 -10.54
N THR A 4 -8.10 -16.53 -10.75
CA THR A 4 -6.84 -16.05 -11.33
C THR A 4 -5.97 -15.52 -10.21
N GLN A 5 -4.79 -16.10 -10.03
CA GLN A 5 -3.78 -15.55 -9.15
C GLN A 5 -3.16 -14.32 -9.83
N LEU A 6 -3.07 -13.20 -9.13
CA LEU A 6 -2.52 -11.94 -9.68
C LEU A 6 -1.12 -11.60 -9.17
N THR A 7 -0.71 -12.17 -8.04
CA THR A 7 0.62 -11.95 -7.46
C THR A 7 1.53 -13.15 -7.72
N PHE A 8 2.62 -12.95 -8.46
CA PHE A 8 3.53 -14.00 -8.91
C PHE A 8 4.95 -13.87 -8.32
N ASN A 9 5.17 -12.93 -7.41
CA ASN A 9 6.48 -12.76 -6.78
C ASN A 9 6.69 -13.87 -5.73
N ASN A 10 7.94 -14.31 -5.55
CA ASN A 10 8.37 -15.12 -4.40
C ASN A 10 8.30 -14.31 -3.07
N ALA A 11 7.40 -13.34 -2.96
CA ALA A 11 7.24 -12.56 -1.76
C ALA A 11 6.64 -13.43 -0.67
N SER A 12 7.31 -13.43 0.47
CA SER A 12 6.90 -14.13 1.68
C SER A 12 5.54 -13.66 2.22
N ILE A 13 5.07 -12.47 1.82
CA ILE A 13 3.81 -11.87 2.30
C ILE A 13 3.14 -11.11 1.16
N ASN A 14 1.84 -11.33 0.97
CA ASN A 14 0.92 -10.52 0.17
C ASN A 14 -0.34 -10.26 1.01
N GLY A 15 -0.73 -9.01 1.23
CA GLY A 15 -1.81 -8.73 2.18
C GLY A 15 -2.63 -7.47 1.93
N ARG A 16 -3.86 -7.53 2.47
CA ARG A 16 -4.87 -6.45 2.56
C ARG A 16 -5.10 -5.72 1.24
N PRO A 17 -5.51 -6.44 0.18
CA PRO A 17 -5.84 -5.79 -1.08
C PRO A 17 -7.00 -4.80 -0.92
N ARG A 18 -6.97 -3.74 -1.72
CA ARG A 18 -8.04 -2.73 -1.86
C ARG A 18 -8.19 -2.34 -3.33
N PHE A 19 -9.41 -2.38 -3.83
CA PHE A 19 -9.73 -1.79 -5.13
C PHE A 19 -9.55 -0.26 -5.08
N SER A 20 -9.08 0.32 -6.19
CA SER A 20 -9.19 1.75 -6.44
C SER A 20 -10.66 2.17 -6.57
N PRO A 21 -10.99 3.46 -6.38
CA PRO A 21 -12.37 3.93 -6.45
C PRO A 21 -13.05 3.69 -7.81
N ASP A 22 -12.27 3.74 -8.90
CA ASP A 22 -12.72 3.44 -10.27
C ASP A 22 -12.82 1.92 -10.55
N GLY A 23 -12.22 1.07 -9.71
CA GLY A 23 -12.20 -0.38 -9.85
C GLY A 23 -11.11 -0.94 -10.77
N ASP A 24 -10.33 -0.08 -11.43
CA ASP A 24 -9.35 -0.50 -12.44
C ASP A 24 -8.04 -1.01 -11.84
N LYS A 25 -7.77 -0.70 -10.58
CA LYS A 25 -6.53 -1.07 -9.89
C LYS A 25 -6.78 -1.73 -8.54
N ILE A 26 -5.78 -2.48 -8.10
CA ILE A 26 -5.69 -3.04 -6.75
C ILE A 26 -4.42 -2.51 -6.10
N SER A 27 -4.53 -1.97 -4.88
CA SER A 27 -3.38 -1.74 -4.00
C SER A 27 -3.27 -2.86 -2.97
N PHE A 28 -2.05 -3.22 -2.60
CA PHE A 28 -1.75 -4.23 -1.57
C PHE A 28 -0.34 -3.99 -1.03
N TYR A 29 -0.01 -4.61 0.11
CA TYR A 29 1.38 -4.63 0.56
C TYR A 29 2.02 -6.00 0.29
N SER A 30 3.29 -5.98 -0.07
CA SER A 30 4.09 -7.19 -0.35
C SER A 30 5.55 -7.00 0.04
N THR A 31 6.27 -8.11 0.18
CA THR A 31 7.72 -8.09 0.36
C THR A 31 8.42 -7.65 -0.92
N LEU A 32 9.38 -6.74 -0.77
CA LEU A 32 10.36 -6.35 -1.77
C LEU A 32 11.75 -6.72 -1.25
N TRP A 33 12.43 -7.64 -1.92
CA TRP A 33 13.84 -7.93 -1.66
C TRP A 33 14.72 -6.95 -2.41
N LYS A 34 15.48 -6.14 -1.68
CA LYS A 34 16.42 -5.17 -2.27
C LYS A 34 17.67 -5.08 -1.42
N ASN A 35 18.84 -5.12 -2.06
CA ASN A 35 20.14 -4.98 -1.39
C ASN A 35 20.38 -5.97 -0.24
N GLY A 36 19.91 -7.21 -0.36
CA GLY A 36 20.15 -8.24 0.67
C GLY A 36 19.18 -8.19 1.86
N VAL A 37 18.11 -7.38 1.79
CA VAL A 37 17.15 -7.19 2.88
C VAL A 37 15.72 -7.23 2.34
N ASP A 38 14.83 -7.87 3.10
CA ASP A 38 13.38 -7.83 2.90
C ASP A 38 12.77 -6.59 3.56
N SER A 39 11.93 -5.87 2.81
CA SER A 39 11.07 -4.81 3.35
C SER A 39 9.67 -4.89 2.77
N LEU A 40 8.67 -4.40 3.51
CA LEU A 40 7.29 -4.36 3.04
C LEU A 40 6.96 -3.04 2.36
N HIS A 41 6.50 -3.13 1.13
CA HIS A 41 6.15 -1.99 0.28
C HIS A 41 4.69 -2.05 -0.14
N ILE A 42 4.13 -0.86 -0.43
CA ILE A 42 2.82 -0.77 -1.07
C ILE A 42 3.02 -0.87 -2.58
N PHE A 43 2.27 -1.77 -3.20
CA PHE A 43 2.22 -1.98 -4.62
C PHE A 43 0.83 -1.66 -5.17
N THR A 44 0.78 -1.25 -6.43
CA THR A 44 -0.43 -1.19 -7.22
C THR A 44 -0.31 -2.00 -8.49
N MET A 45 -1.42 -2.54 -8.97
CA MET A 45 -1.50 -3.25 -10.24
C MET A 45 -2.87 -3.10 -10.87
N ASP A 46 -2.98 -3.36 -12.16
CA ASP A 46 -4.25 -3.49 -12.85
C ASP A 46 -5.09 -4.65 -12.27
N VAL A 47 -6.40 -4.48 -12.19
CA VAL A 47 -7.34 -5.50 -11.69
C VAL A 47 -7.29 -6.80 -12.51
N ASN A 48 -6.93 -6.72 -13.78
CA ASN A 48 -6.76 -7.86 -14.68
C ASN A 48 -5.37 -8.51 -14.55
N GLY A 49 -4.52 -7.99 -13.66
CA GLY A 49 -3.13 -8.36 -13.50
C GLY A 49 -2.21 -7.64 -14.48
N GLY A 50 -0.90 -7.87 -14.35
CA GLY A 50 0.12 -7.25 -15.18
C GLY A 50 1.25 -6.65 -14.37
N SER A 51 1.79 -5.53 -14.84
CA SER A 51 2.91 -4.84 -14.20
C SER A 51 2.57 -4.39 -12.78
N LEU A 52 3.52 -4.60 -11.87
CA LEU A 52 3.47 -4.13 -10.50
C LEU A 52 4.19 -2.78 -10.40
N ASP A 53 3.48 -1.76 -9.96
CA ASP A 53 4.06 -0.46 -9.62
C ASP A 53 4.34 -0.43 -8.12
N THR A 54 5.56 -0.05 -7.74
CA THR A 54 5.90 0.16 -6.32
C THR A 54 5.65 1.62 -5.96
N VAL A 55 4.75 1.87 -5.01
CA VAL A 55 4.38 3.25 -4.62
C VAL A 55 5.32 3.80 -3.54
N THR A 56 5.72 2.96 -2.57
CA THR A 56 6.59 3.40 -1.47
C THR A 56 8.06 3.14 -1.77
N SER A 57 8.95 4.07 -1.41
CA SER A 57 10.39 3.97 -1.73
C SER A 57 11.23 3.26 -0.67
N ALA A 58 10.80 3.26 0.61
CA ALA A 58 11.55 2.69 1.73
C ALA A 58 10.67 2.34 2.94
N GLY A 59 11.28 1.63 3.90
CA GLY A 59 10.67 1.29 5.19
C GLY A 59 9.73 0.08 5.10
N ASN A 60 8.96 -0.14 6.16
CA ASN A 60 7.97 -1.21 6.21
C ASN A 60 6.57 -0.59 6.25
N ASN A 61 5.81 -0.84 5.19
CA ASN A 61 4.57 -0.16 4.86
C ASN A 61 3.44 -1.20 4.73
N TYR A 62 2.29 -0.89 5.32
CA TYR A 62 1.17 -1.81 5.47
C TYR A 62 -0.15 -1.08 5.28
N ASP A 63 -1.22 -1.83 5.02
CA ASP A 63 -2.61 -1.36 5.11
C ASP A 63 -2.92 -0.17 4.20
N PRO A 64 -2.72 -0.30 2.88
CA PRO A 64 -3.03 0.78 1.97
C PRO A 64 -4.55 1.03 1.95
N ALA A 65 -4.93 2.29 1.75
CA ALA A 65 -6.29 2.70 1.42
C ALA A 65 -6.26 3.87 0.43
N TRP A 66 -7.07 3.75 -0.62
CA TRP A 66 -7.21 4.75 -1.67
C TRP A 66 -8.00 5.97 -1.23
N SER A 67 -7.51 7.15 -1.60
CA SER A 67 -8.33 8.36 -1.56
C SER A 67 -9.53 8.22 -2.49
N PRO A 68 -10.66 8.89 -2.21
CA PRO A 68 -11.87 8.77 -3.03
C PRO A 68 -11.70 9.18 -4.50
N ASP A 69 -10.74 10.08 -4.77
CA ASP A 69 -10.37 10.53 -6.12
C ASP A 69 -9.33 9.64 -6.80
N GLY A 70 -8.84 8.58 -6.14
CA GLY A 70 -7.84 7.65 -6.67
C GLY A 70 -6.42 8.23 -6.78
N THR A 71 -6.17 9.47 -6.36
CA THR A 71 -4.86 10.13 -6.59
C THR A 71 -3.81 9.83 -5.53
N LYS A 72 -4.23 9.34 -4.37
CA LYS A 72 -3.38 9.13 -3.19
C LYS A 72 -3.68 7.81 -2.49
N LEU A 73 -2.69 7.35 -1.71
CA LEU A 73 -2.83 6.28 -0.74
C LEU A 73 -2.53 6.80 0.66
N ILE A 74 -3.29 6.32 1.65
CA ILE A 74 -2.86 6.33 3.05
C ILE A 74 -2.44 4.93 3.46
N TYR A 75 -1.44 4.84 4.34
CA TYR A 75 -0.89 3.56 4.80
C TYR A 75 -0.23 3.70 6.17
N ALA A 76 -0.09 2.59 6.87
CA ALA A 76 0.70 2.52 8.09
C ALA A 76 2.18 2.28 7.76
N LYS A 77 3.08 3.12 8.29
CA LYS A 77 4.54 2.97 8.16
C LYS A 77 5.15 2.71 9.52
N LYS A 78 5.89 1.60 9.63
CA LYS A 78 6.66 1.26 10.82
C LYS A 78 7.96 2.05 10.84
N THR A 79 8.10 2.96 11.81
CA THR A 79 9.27 3.85 11.97
C THR A 79 10.23 3.38 13.05
N SER A 80 9.79 2.48 13.94
CA SER A 80 10.66 1.75 14.88
C SER A 80 10.05 0.39 15.23
N PRO A 81 10.75 -0.51 15.95
CA PRO A 81 10.18 -1.77 16.41
C PRO A 81 8.84 -1.63 17.13
N SER A 82 8.61 -0.48 17.78
CA SER A 82 7.42 -0.20 18.56
C SER A 82 6.63 1.02 18.05
N LYS A 83 6.92 1.60 16.89
CA LYS A 83 6.20 2.79 16.40
C LYS A 83 5.74 2.61 14.97
N SER A 84 4.44 2.87 14.76
CA SER A 84 3.81 2.97 13.44
C SER A 84 2.97 4.24 13.39
N TYR A 85 3.07 4.96 12.28
CA TYR A 85 2.30 6.17 12.00
C TYR A 85 1.58 6.04 10.66
N ILE A 86 0.56 6.88 10.46
CA ILE A 86 -0.14 6.95 9.17
C ILE A 86 0.56 7.96 8.29
N TYR A 87 0.82 7.56 7.06
CA TYR A 87 1.37 8.40 6.01
C TYR A 87 0.35 8.50 4.88
N ILE A 88 0.45 9.59 4.12
CA ILE A 88 -0.24 9.81 2.86
C ILE A 88 0.82 10.03 1.77
N ILE A 89 0.59 9.47 0.59
CA ILE A 89 1.50 9.55 -0.56
C ILE A 89 0.68 9.69 -1.84
N ASN A 90 1.21 10.36 -2.85
CA ASN A 90 0.63 10.36 -4.19
C ASN A 90 0.84 8.99 -4.84
N ILE A 91 -0.03 8.63 -5.79
CA ILE A 91 0.05 7.32 -6.45
C ILE A 91 1.34 7.11 -7.25
N ASP A 92 1.99 8.20 -7.69
CA ASP A 92 3.30 8.19 -8.34
C ASP A 92 4.48 8.06 -7.36
N GLY A 93 4.21 7.91 -6.06
CA GLY A 93 5.20 7.80 -5.01
C GLY A 93 5.76 9.14 -4.52
N SER A 94 5.31 10.27 -5.06
CA SER A 94 5.74 11.60 -4.61
C SER A 94 4.95 12.10 -3.39
N GLY A 95 5.47 13.14 -2.74
CA GLY A 95 4.72 13.87 -1.71
C GLY A 95 4.38 13.07 -0.46
N GLU A 96 5.18 12.05 -0.11
CA GLU A 96 5.02 11.31 1.15
C GLU A 96 5.04 12.29 2.33
N THR A 97 3.97 12.31 3.12
CA THR A 97 3.91 13.07 4.36
C THR A 97 3.21 12.30 5.45
N ARG A 98 3.60 12.54 6.71
CA ARG A 98 2.97 11.93 7.87
C ARG A 98 1.64 12.63 8.15
N LEU A 99 0.55 11.88 8.15
CA LEU A 99 -0.76 12.39 8.57
C LEU A 99 -0.73 12.62 10.09
N ILE A 100 -1.13 13.80 10.57
CA ILE A 100 -0.98 14.22 11.98
C ILE A 100 -1.68 13.22 12.92
N GLY A 101 -0.92 12.68 13.87
CA GLY A 101 -1.40 11.80 14.93
C GLY A 101 -0.26 11.44 15.89
N ASP A 102 -0.30 11.99 17.10
CA ASP A 102 0.75 11.78 18.12
C ASP A 102 0.70 10.37 18.73
N LYS A 103 -0.26 9.55 18.28
CA LYS A 103 -0.55 8.20 18.77
C LYS A 103 -0.37 7.20 17.65
N ARG A 104 0.06 5.98 18.03
CA ARG A 104 0.17 4.83 17.12
C ARG A 104 -1.19 4.60 16.45
N ALA A 105 -1.17 4.34 15.15
CA ALA A 105 -2.36 4.02 14.39
C ALA A 105 -2.06 2.90 13.39
N TYR A 106 -3.06 2.08 13.15
CA TYR A 106 -3.05 0.93 12.25
C TYR A 106 -4.36 0.97 11.44
N TYR A 107 -4.40 0.34 10.27
CA TYR A 107 -5.63 0.20 9.45
C TYR A 107 -6.31 1.52 9.05
N PRO A 108 -5.62 2.45 8.39
CA PRO A 108 -6.29 3.65 7.92
C PRO A 108 -7.36 3.31 6.85
N ILE A 109 -8.48 4.02 6.89
CA ILE A 109 -9.51 3.97 5.84
C ILE A 109 -9.87 5.39 5.43
N TRP A 110 -10.07 5.62 4.13
CA TRP A 110 -10.74 6.83 3.67
C TRP A 110 -12.24 6.65 3.84
N ARG A 111 -12.91 7.65 4.41
CA ARG A 111 -14.36 7.67 4.46
C ARG A 111 -14.87 8.30 3.17
N MET A 112 -15.48 7.50 2.31
CA MET A 112 -16.29 8.02 1.21
C MET A 112 -17.52 8.71 1.82
N LYS A 113 -17.76 9.96 1.47
CA LYS A 113 -19.06 10.59 1.77
C LYS A 113 -20.08 10.01 0.77
N PRO A 114 -21.29 9.65 1.23
CA PRO A 114 -22.36 9.20 0.34
C PRO A 114 -22.76 10.28 -0.66
#